data_AF-A0A7W1DJF2-F1
#
_entry.id   AF-A0A7W1DJF2-F1
#
_cell.length_a   1.000
_cell.length_b   1.000
_cell.length_c   1.000
_cell.angle_alpha   90.00
_cell.angle_beta   90.00
_cell.angle_gamma   90.00
#
_symmetry.space_group_name_H-M   'P 1'
#
loop_
_entity.id
_entity.type
_entity.pdbx_description
1 polymer ?
#
loop_
_entity_poly.entity_id
_entity_poly.type
_entity_poly.pdbx_seq_one_letter_code
_entity_poly.pdbx_strand_id
1 'polypeptide(L)'
;MYNRDKSVNRAWYDPVGWAGLDKVPPPTEALKAILEQRADIISRCGALRAEIDDKSRRLKKLGTELAAIRDRSHLDTPYEEGAGRVAELSGELDRLRSRLATDEAVSESLEEYAERLRAGERDPARAHISRAHRPASEDELRVSRVAEGWAAISVSLMIISFVGIAMFEREHLISMLVFSIAFFAFVEAGFRGRLVNLVSSANIGLAVVATLIIIYEFFWQLVVAAVLVVGLYVLWDNVRELRR
;
A
#
# COMPACT_ATOMS: atom_id res chain seq x y z
N MET A 1 32.46 11.46 -12.04
CA MET A 1 31.54 11.11 -13.16
C MET A 1 30.80 9.80 -12.89
N TYR A 2 31.47 8.76 -12.38
CA TYR A 2 30.83 7.51 -11.96
C TYR A 2 30.66 7.41 -10.44
N ASN A 3 29.60 6.75 -9.99
CA ASN A 3 29.37 6.34 -8.61
C ASN A 3 30.35 5.21 -8.21
N ARG A 4 30.39 4.87 -6.91
CA ARG A 4 31.28 3.82 -6.36
C ARG A 4 31.00 2.42 -6.95
N ASP A 5 29.80 2.20 -7.47
CA ASP A 5 29.34 1.00 -8.18
C ASP A 5 29.64 1.02 -9.69
N LYS A 6 30.39 2.03 -10.18
CA LYS A 6 30.69 2.27 -11.60
C LYS A 6 29.49 2.71 -12.45
N SER A 7 28.33 2.98 -11.87
CA SER A 7 27.20 3.60 -12.58
C SER A 7 27.49 5.08 -12.88
N VAL A 8 26.92 5.65 -13.95
CA VAL A 8 27.05 7.09 -14.22
C VAL A 8 26.23 7.85 -13.19
N ASN A 9 26.85 8.85 -12.54
CA ASN A 9 26.16 9.65 -11.55
C ASN A 9 25.10 10.54 -12.22
N ARG A 10 23.85 10.41 -11.76
CA ARG A 10 22.68 11.13 -12.28
C ARG A 10 22.84 12.65 -12.31
N ALA A 11 23.53 13.23 -11.33
CA ALA A 11 23.76 14.67 -11.28
C ALA A 11 24.52 15.22 -12.49
N TRP A 12 25.24 14.38 -13.25
CA TRP A 12 26.05 14.81 -14.38
C TRP A 12 25.33 14.76 -15.73
N TYR A 13 24.41 13.81 -15.94
CA TYR A 13 23.65 13.71 -17.19
C TYR A 13 22.22 14.26 -17.07
N ASP A 14 21.71 14.43 -15.84
CA ASP A 14 20.40 15.00 -15.53
C ASP A 14 20.54 16.02 -14.38
N PRO A 15 21.20 17.17 -14.64
CA PRO A 15 21.49 18.15 -13.60
C PRO A 15 20.25 18.91 -13.10
N VAL A 16 19.12 18.82 -13.82
CA VAL A 16 17.88 19.55 -13.51
C VAL A 16 16.69 18.64 -13.17
N GLY A 17 16.77 17.34 -13.40
CA GLY A 17 15.67 16.41 -13.08
C GLY A 17 15.44 16.19 -11.59
N TRP A 18 16.38 16.58 -10.72
CA TRP A 18 16.11 16.65 -9.28
C TRP A 18 15.11 17.75 -8.92
N ALA A 19 15.04 18.83 -9.71
CA ALA A 19 14.11 19.93 -9.53
C ALA A 19 12.77 19.68 -10.24
N GLY A 20 12.69 18.70 -11.15
CA GLY A 20 11.48 18.41 -11.92
C GLY A 20 11.23 19.38 -13.07
N LEU A 21 12.26 20.12 -13.50
CA LEU A 21 12.18 21.08 -14.61
C LEU A 21 11.95 20.39 -15.97
N ASP A 22 12.25 19.10 -16.07
CA ASP A 22 11.93 18.25 -17.22
C ASP A 22 10.43 18.14 -17.52
N LYS A 23 9.58 18.47 -16.54
CA LYS A 23 8.12 18.34 -16.61
C LYS A 23 7.40 19.64 -16.93
N VAL A 24 8.13 20.75 -16.99
CA VAL A 24 7.55 22.09 -17.10
C VAL A 24 8.08 22.76 -18.36
N PRO A 25 7.21 23.20 -19.29
CA PRO A 25 7.67 23.92 -20.47
C PRO A 25 8.30 25.26 -20.07
N PRO A 26 9.29 25.75 -20.84
CA PRO A 26 9.82 27.11 -20.66
C PRO A 26 8.69 28.16 -20.71
N PRO A 27 8.79 29.28 -19.97
CA PRO A 27 7.72 30.28 -19.91
C PRO A 27 7.27 30.83 -21.28
N THR A 28 8.19 30.90 -22.24
CA THR A 28 7.91 31.34 -23.62
C THR A 28 7.12 30.32 -24.44
N GLU A 29 7.20 29.04 -24.07
CA GLU A 29 6.54 27.92 -24.76
C GLU A 29 5.31 27.42 -24.00
N ALA A 30 5.17 27.77 -22.72
CA ALA A 30 4.11 27.29 -21.85
C ALA A 30 2.71 27.51 -22.44
N LEU A 31 2.41 28.72 -22.94
CA LEU A 31 1.12 29.01 -23.56
C LEU A 31 0.86 28.14 -24.79
N LYS A 32 1.88 27.94 -25.63
CA LYS A 32 1.76 27.09 -26.83
C LYS A 32 1.49 25.64 -26.43
N ALA A 33 2.26 25.10 -25.49
CA ALA A 33 2.11 23.73 -25.00
C ALA A 33 0.72 23.49 -24.38
N ILE A 34 0.19 24.45 -23.61
CA ILE A 34 -1.16 24.37 -23.04
C ILE A 34 -2.23 24.30 -24.13
N LEU A 35 -2.11 25.15 -25.16
CA LEU A 35 -3.08 25.19 -26.26
C LEU A 35 -3.02 23.93 -27.14
N GLU A 36 -1.82 23.42 -27.39
CA GLU A 36 -1.63 22.13 -28.09
C GLU A 36 -2.27 20.98 -27.29
N GLN A 37 -1.96 20.89 -25.99
CA GLN A 37 -2.54 19.88 -25.11
C GLN A 37 -4.07 19.98 -25.06
N ARG A 38 -4.62 21.21 -25.02
CA ARG A 38 -6.06 21.42 -25.03
C ARG A 38 -6.69 20.96 -26.34
N ALA A 39 -6.06 21.26 -27.48
CA ALA A 39 -6.54 20.81 -28.79
C ALA A 39 -6.57 19.28 -28.90
N ASP A 40 -5.55 18.60 -28.38
CA ASP A 40 -5.49 17.14 -28.33
C ASP A 40 -6.62 16.55 -27.47
N ILE A 41 -6.91 17.15 -26.31
CA ILE A 41 -8.01 16.74 -25.44
C ILE A 41 -9.36 16.95 -26.15
N ILE A 42 -9.58 18.09 -26.82
CA ILE A 42 -10.81 18.35 -27.56
C ILE A 42 -11.03 17.32 -28.67
N SER A 43 -9.96 16.99 -29.40
CA SER A 43 -9.99 15.94 -30.43
C SER A 43 -10.38 14.58 -29.83
N ARG A 44 -9.77 14.22 -28.68
CA ARG A 44 -10.10 13.00 -27.95
C ARG A 44 -11.53 12.98 -27.43
N CYS A 45 -12.06 14.09 -26.91
CA CYS A 45 -13.46 14.21 -26.52
C CYS A 45 -14.41 13.98 -27.70
N GLY A 46 -14.07 14.51 -28.88
CA GLY A 46 -14.82 14.26 -30.12
C GLY A 46 -14.89 12.77 -30.46
N ALA A 47 -13.76 12.07 -30.39
CA ALA A 47 -13.70 10.62 -30.60
C ALA A 47 -14.50 9.83 -29.54
N LEU A 48 -14.38 10.19 -28.26
CA LEU A 48 -15.12 9.56 -27.17
C LEU A 48 -16.64 9.73 -27.33
N ARG A 49 -17.11 10.91 -27.73
CA ARG A 49 -18.55 11.14 -27.99
C ARG A 49 -19.06 10.24 -29.11
N ALA A 50 -18.32 10.12 -30.21
CA ALA A 50 -18.69 9.22 -31.31
C ALA A 50 -18.76 7.75 -30.86
N GLU A 51 -17.81 7.31 -30.03
CA GLU A 51 -17.80 5.95 -29.45
C GLU A 51 -18.98 5.71 -28.49
N ILE A 52 -19.27 6.68 -27.61
CA ILE A 52 -20.41 6.65 -26.70
C ILE A 52 -21.72 6.54 -27.49
N ASP A 53 -21.88 7.33 -28.54
CA ASP A 53 -23.09 7.29 -29.37
C ASP A 53 -23.25 5.94 -30.06
N ASP A 54 -22.17 5.34 -30.55
CA ASP A 54 -22.22 4.02 -31.17
C ASP A 54 -22.57 2.90 -30.18
N LYS A 55 -21.87 2.84 -29.05
CA LYS A 55 -22.15 1.87 -28.00
C LYS A 55 -23.54 2.07 -27.40
N SER A 56 -24.02 3.31 -27.27
CA SER A 56 -25.39 3.59 -26.81
C SER A 56 -26.43 3.07 -27.80
N ARG A 57 -26.23 3.23 -29.12
CA ARG A 57 -27.12 2.63 -30.13
C ARG A 57 -27.12 1.09 -30.03
N ARG A 58 -25.94 0.48 -29.86
CA ARG A 58 -25.82 -0.99 -29.73
C ARG A 58 -26.51 -1.51 -28.46
N LEU A 59 -26.38 -0.80 -27.35
CA LEU A 59 -27.05 -1.11 -26.08
C LEU A 59 -28.57 -1.05 -26.23
N LYS A 60 -29.10 -0.02 -26.89
CA LYS A 60 -30.54 0.11 -27.16
C LYS A 60 -31.07 -1.05 -28.01
N LYS A 61 -30.34 -1.47 -29.04
CA LYS A 61 -30.71 -2.62 -29.89
C LYS A 61 -30.76 -3.91 -29.06
N LEU A 62 -29.72 -4.20 -28.31
CA LEU A 62 -29.64 -5.41 -27.47
C LEU A 62 -30.73 -5.41 -26.37
N GLY A 63 -31.00 -4.25 -25.76
CA GLY A 63 -32.09 -4.12 -24.78
C GLY A 63 -33.46 -4.37 -25.39
N THR A 64 -33.68 -3.98 -26.66
CA THR A 64 -34.92 -4.26 -27.39
C THR A 64 -35.06 -5.75 -27.71
N GLU A 65 -33.98 -6.41 -28.12
CA GLU A 65 -33.95 -7.87 -28.36
C GLU A 65 -34.28 -8.65 -27.08
N LEU A 66 -33.69 -8.26 -25.94
CA LEU A 66 -33.95 -8.87 -24.64
C LEU A 66 -35.39 -8.68 -24.17
N ALA A 67 -35.94 -7.47 -24.36
CA ALA A 67 -37.33 -7.18 -24.02
C ALA A 67 -38.31 -8.07 -24.81
N ALA A 68 -37.98 -8.45 -26.04
CA ALA A 68 -38.82 -9.32 -26.87
C ALA A 68 -38.83 -10.79 -26.44
N ILE A 69 -37.80 -11.25 -25.72
CA ILE A 69 -37.62 -12.66 -25.34
C ILE A 69 -37.87 -12.95 -23.85
N ARG A 70 -37.99 -11.91 -23.01
CA ARG A 70 -38.08 -11.99 -21.53
C ARG A 70 -39.13 -12.96 -20.97
N ASP A 71 -40.27 -13.10 -21.64
CA ASP A 71 -41.41 -13.88 -21.12
C ASP A 71 -41.57 -15.25 -21.84
N ARG A 72 -40.49 -15.77 -22.46
CA ARG A 72 -40.48 -17.04 -23.20
C ARG A 72 -39.59 -18.07 -22.52
N SER A 73 -40.20 -19.06 -21.88
CA SER A 73 -39.52 -20.11 -21.11
C SER A 73 -38.49 -20.96 -21.87
N HIS A 74 -38.56 -21.04 -23.21
CA HIS A 74 -37.55 -21.73 -24.02
C HIS A 74 -36.35 -20.85 -24.37
N LEU A 75 -36.35 -19.59 -23.96
CA LEU A 75 -35.31 -18.59 -24.24
C LEU A 75 -34.62 -18.09 -22.97
N ASP A 76 -34.76 -18.79 -21.85
CA ASP A 76 -34.15 -18.39 -20.57
C ASP A 76 -32.62 -18.30 -20.67
N THR A 77 -31.96 -19.28 -21.30
CA THR A 77 -30.51 -19.25 -21.53
C THR A 77 -30.04 -18.08 -22.40
N PRO A 78 -30.59 -17.84 -23.61
CA PRO A 78 -30.20 -16.67 -24.41
C PRO A 78 -30.59 -15.33 -23.77
N TYR A 79 -31.62 -15.31 -22.90
CA TYR A 79 -31.96 -14.14 -22.10
C TYR A 79 -30.88 -13.83 -21.05
N GLU A 80 -30.41 -14.81 -20.28
CA GLU A 80 -29.33 -14.62 -19.29
C GLU A 80 -28.03 -14.16 -19.95
N GLU A 81 -27.64 -14.77 -21.06
CA GLU A 81 -26.45 -14.37 -21.83
C GLU A 81 -26.58 -12.94 -22.41
N GLY A 82 -27.76 -12.56 -22.86
CA GLY A 82 -28.01 -11.21 -23.35
C GLY A 82 -28.00 -10.19 -22.21
N ALA A 83 -28.59 -10.53 -21.06
CA ALA A 83 -28.60 -9.66 -19.88
C ALA A 83 -27.17 -9.38 -19.37
N GLY A 84 -26.30 -10.39 -19.37
CA GLY A 84 -24.87 -10.21 -19.07
C GLY A 84 -24.18 -9.23 -20.04
N ARG A 85 -24.42 -9.37 -21.35
CA ARG A 85 -23.88 -8.46 -22.38
C ARG A 85 -24.41 -7.03 -22.25
N VAL A 86 -25.67 -6.83 -21.85
CA VAL A 86 -26.22 -5.50 -21.55
C VAL A 86 -25.52 -4.87 -20.35
N ALA A 87 -25.31 -5.64 -19.27
CA ALA A 87 -24.63 -5.14 -18.09
C ALA A 87 -23.18 -4.74 -18.39
N GLU A 88 -22.45 -5.57 -19.13
CA GLU A 88 -21.08 -5.29 -19.57
C GLU A 88 -21.00 -4.02 -20.41
N LEU A 89 -21.82 -3.92 -21.46
CA LEU A 89 -21.81 -2.76 -22.36
C LEU A 89 -22.26 -1.47 -21.65
N SER A 90 -23.18 -1.57 -20.66
CA SER A 90 -23.56 -0.45 -19.82
C SER A 90 -22.39 0.03 -18.95
N GLY A 91 -21.66 -0.90 -18.33
CA GLY A 91 -20.47 -0.58 -17.53
C GLY A 91 -19.35 0.05 -18.37
N GLU A 92 -19.13 -0.42 -19.60
CA GLU A 92 -18.21 0.23 -20.54
C GLU A 92 -18.66 1.65 -20.89
N LEU A 93 -19.96 1.85 -21.17
CA LEU A 93 -20.52 3.14 -21.52
C LEU A 93 -20.36 4.16 -20.38
N ASP A 94 -20.58 3.73 -19.14
CA ASP A 94 -20.40 4.59 -17.96
C ASP A 94 -18.93 4.97 -17.75
N ARG A 95 -17.99 4.05 -17.99
CA ARG A 95 -16.55 4.37 -17.98
C ARG A 95 -16.18 5.39 -19.05
N LEU A 96 -16.70 5.25 -20.27
CA LEU A 96 -16.44 6.19 -21.35
C LEU A 96 -17.03 7.58 -21.05
N ARG A 97 -18.24 7.64 -20.51
CA ARG A 97 -18.88 8.91 -20.09
C ARG A 97 -18.11 9.60 -18.96
N SER A 98 -17.66 8.83 -17.97
CA SER A 98 -16.84 9.35 -16.88
C SER A 98 -15.51 9.93 -17.40
N ARG A 99 -14.87 9.24 -18.34
CA ARG A 99 -13.67 9.72 -19.02
C ARG A 99 -13.92 10.99 -19.82
N LEU A 100 -15.01 11.05 -20.58
CA LEU A 100 -15.41 12.24 -21.34
C LEU A 100 -15.60 13.44 -20.40
N ALA A 101 -16.33 13.28 -19.30
CA ALA A 101 -16.56 14.35 -18.31
C ALA A 101 -15.23 14.85 -17.69
N THR A 102 -14.31 13.93 -17.41
CA THR A 102 -12.97 14.28 -16.89
C THR A 102 -12.17 15.07 -17.92
N ASP A 103 -12.12 14.60 -19.17
CA ASP A 103 -11.39 15.27 -20.25
C ASP A 103 -11.98 16.66 -20.56
N GLU A 104 -13.31 16.82 -20.52
CA GLU A 104 -13.98 18.13 -20.67
C GLU A 104 -13.60 19.11 -19.55
N ALA A 105 -13.63 18.66 -18.29
CA ALA A 105 -13.23 19.49 -17.15
C ALA A 105 -11.74 19.90 -17.22
N VAL A 106 -10.87 18.98 -17.66
CA VAL A 106 -9.45 19.30 -17.88
C VAL A 106 -9.29 20.31 -19.02
N SER A 107 -10.04 20.18 -20.12
CA SER A 107 -10.00 21.13 -21.23
C SER A 107 -10.43 22.56 -20.81
N GLU A 108 -11.44 22.66 -19.95
CA GLU A 108 -11.94 23.92 -19.40
C GLU A 108 -10.87 24.58 -18.49
N SER A 109 -10.33 23.84 -17.53
CA SER A 109 -9.27 24.35 -16.65
C SER A 109 -7.99 24.75 -17.41
N LEU A 110 -7.65 24.07 -18.52
CA LEU A 110 -6.54 24.48 -19.38
C LEU A 110 -6.82 25.81 -20.09
N GLU A 111 -8.08 26.09 -20.47
CA GLU A 111 -8.44 27.39 -21.06
C GLU A 111 -8.36 28.50 -20.02
N GLU A 112 -8.94 28.29 -18.83
CA GLU A 112 -8.82 29.25 -17.72
C GLU A 112 -7.35 29.56 -17.39
N TYR A 113 -6.51 28.52 -17.37
CA TYR A 113 -5.08 28.68 -17.14
C TYR A 113 -4.38 29.45 -18.27
N ALA A 114 -4.73 29.17 -19.54
CA ALA A 114 -4.22 29.91 -20.68
C ALA A 114 -4.63 31.40 -20.64
N GLU A 115 -5.85 31.71 -20.21
CA GLU A 115 -6.32 33.09 -20.04
C GLU A 115 -5.54 33.83 -18.94
N ARG A 116 -5.30 33.20 -17.79
CA ARG A 116 -4.46 33.76 -16.72
C ARG A 116 -3.04 34.06 -17.22
N LEU A 117 -2.46 33.15 -17.99
CA LEU A 117 -1.13 33.33 -18.55
C LEU A 117 -1.09 34.46 -19.59
N ARG A 118 -2.14 34.60 -20.43
CA ARG A 118 -2.30 35.73 -21.37
C ARG A 118 -2.47 37.07 -20.63
N ALA A 119 -3.13 37.08 -19.48
CA ALA A 119 -3.27 38.25 -18.62
C ALA A 119 -1.95 38.65 -17.89
N GLY A 120 -0.90 37.83 -18.02
CA GLY A 120 0.40 38.08 -17.42
C GLY A 120 0.53 37.57 -15.99
N GLU A 121 -0.46 36.85 -15.47
CA GLU A 121 -0.32 36.15 -14.19
C GLU A 121 0.71 35.04 -14.31
N ARG A 122 1.61 34.96 -13.33
CA ARG A 122 2.62 33.90 -13.26
C ARG A 122 2.44 33.12 -11.98
N ASP A 123 2.43 31.80 -12.10
CA ASP A 123 2.46 30.93 -10.93
C ASP A 123 3.77 31.09 -10.14
N PRO A 124 3.77 30.76 -8.84
CA PRO A 124 4.98 30.75 -8.05
C PRO A 124 6.07 29.88 -8.70
N ALA A 125 7.30 30.41 -8.77
CA ALA A 125 8.43 29.75 -9.43
C ALA A 125 8.74 28.33 -8.91
N ARG A 126 8.23 27.95 -7.73
CA ARG A 126 8.45 26.65 -7.09
C ARG A 126 7.21 25.74 -7.08
N ALA A 127 6.13 26.10 -7.75
CA ALA A 127 4.90 25.31 -7.77
C ALA A 127 5.13 23.88 -8.32
N HIS A 128 6.12 23.71 -9.18
CA HIS A 128 6.51 22.41 -9.75
C HIS A 128 7.27 21.49 -8.77
N ILE A 129 7.73 22.00 -7.63
CA ILE A 129 8.52 21.23 -6.66
C ILE A 129 7.58 20.51 -5.68
N SER A 130 7.29 19.24 -5.96
CA SER A 130 6.45 18.40 -5.09
C SER A 130 7.17 17.92 -3.82
N ARG A 131 8.47 17.61 -3.93
CA ARG A 131 9.33 17.24 -2.80
C ARG A 131 10.57 18.13 -2.76
N ALA A 132 10.46 19.22 -2.04
CA ALA A 132 11.62 20.03 -1.73
C ALA A 132 12.54 19.24 -0.77
N HIS A 133 13.82 19.10 -1.11
CA HIS A 133 14.82 18.66 -0.14
C HIS A 133 14.94 19.74 0.95
N ARG A 134 14.20 19.53 2.03
CA ARG A 134 14.35 20.33 3.25
C ARG A 134 15.38 19.64 4.13
N PRO A 135 16.22 20.39 4.85
CA PRO A 135 17.05 19.79 5.90
C PRO A 135 16.16 19.03 6.88
N ALA A 136 16.66 17.89 7.38
CA ALA A 136 15.96 17.09 8.38
C ALA A 136 15.54 17.97 9.55
N SER A 137 14.29 17.84 10.00
CA SER A 137 13.79 18.68 11.09
C SER A 137 14.49 18.33 12.41
N GLU A 138 14.55 19.26 13.35
CA GLU A 138 15.23 19.05 14.64
C GLU A 138 14.73 17.80 15.37
N ASP A 139 13.44 17.47 15.25
CA ASP A 139 12.83 16.26 15.82
C ASP A 139 13.36 14.97 15.17
N GLU A 140 13.61 14.96 13.85
CA GLU A 140 14.20 13.81 13.14
C GLU A 140 15.65 13.60 13.56
N LEU A 141 16.40 14.70 13.75
CA LEU A 141 17.78 14.66 14.23
C LEU A 141 17.89 14.22 15.70
N ARG A 142 16.91 14.54 16.54
CA ARG A 142 16.85 14.08 17.94
C ARG A 142 16.58 12.59 18.02
N VAL A 143 15.65 12.08 17.22
CA VAL A 143 15.35 10.63 17.14
C VAL A 143 16.57 9.85 16.64
N SER A 144 17.31 10.38 15.66
CA SER A 144 18.56 9.77 15.18
C SER A 144 19.61 9.65 16.30
N ARG A 145 19.76 10.69 17.14
CA ARG A 145 20.73 10.68 18.25
C ARG A 145 20.36 9.70 19.36
N VAL A 146 19.07 9.53 19.65
CA VAL A 146 18.60 8.53 20.62
C VAL A 146 18.86 7.11 20.09
N ALA A 147 18.64 6.88 18.79
CA ALA A 147 18.96 5.59 18.16
C ALA A 147 20.47 5.29 18.18
N GLU A 148 21.30 6.30 17.92
CA GLU A 148 22.76 6.18 17.97
C GLU A 148 23.29 5.91 19.39
N GLY A 149 22.73 6.61 20.40
CA GLY A 149 23.04 6.35 21.81
C GLY A 149 22.58 4.97 22.29
N TRP A 150 21.43 4.49 21.81
CA TRP A 150 20.94 3.16 22.16
C TRP A 150 21.79 2.04 21.55
N ALA A 151 22.23 2.19 20.30
CA ALA A 151 23.13 1.24 19.64
C ALA A 151 24.46 1.08 20.40
N ALA A 152 24.96 2.14 21.04
CA ALA A 152 26.17 2.11 21.84
C ALA A 152 25.99 1.42 23.21
N ILE A 153 24.82 1.59 23.86
CA ILE A 153 24.55 1.10 25.22
C ILE A 153 24.14 -0.38 25.23
N SER A 154 23.43 -0.84 24.20
CA SER A 154 22.81 -2.19 24.17
C SER A 154 23.85 -3.32 24.25
N VAL A 155 24.99 -3.17 23.57
CA VAL A 155 26.07 -4.17 23.57
C VAL A 155 26.70 -4.29 24.95
N SER A 156 26.96 -3.16 25.62
CA SER A 156 27.54 -3.16 26.97
C SER A 156 26.57 -3.72 28.01
N LEU A 157 25.28 -3.37 27.92
CA LEU A 157 24.25 -3.91 28.81
C LEU A 157 24.09 -5.43 28.62
N MET A 158 24.14 -5.91 27.37
CA MET A 158 24.06 -7.34 27.04
C MET A 158 25.23 -8.13 27.65
N ILE A 159 26.46 -7.59 27.57
CA ILE A 159 27.65 -8.23 28.15
C ILE A 159 27.54 -8.26 29.68
N ILE A 160 27.11 -7.16 30.32
CA ILE A 160 26.96 -7.10 31.78
C ILE A 160 25.88 -8.07 32.26
N SER A 161 24.72 -8.12 31.59
CA SER A 161 23.67 -9.09 31.89
C SER A 161 24.18 -10.53 31.71
N PHE A 162 24.84 -10.83 30.60
CA PHE A 162 25.38 -12.16 30.34
C PHE A 162 26.36 -12.61 31.44
N VAL A 163 27.28 -11.73 31.85
CA VAL A 163 28.29 -12.04 32.87
C VAL A 163 27.66 -12.18 34.26
N GLY A 164 26.79 -11.25 34.67
CA GLY A 164 26.15 -11.30 35.99
C GLY A 164 25.29 -12.56 36.18
N ILE A 165 24.65 -13.01 35.10
CA ILE A 165 23.76 -14.17 35.10
C ILE A 165 24.55 -15.50 35.06
N ALA A 166 25.62 -15.57 34.26
CA ALA A 166 26.50 -16.74 34.23
C ALA A 166 27.13 -17.07 35.60
N MET A 167 27.18 -16.09 36.51
CA MET A 167 27.67 -16.28 37.88
C MET A 167 26.63 -16.86 38.85
N PHE A 168 25.32 -16.76 38.59
CA PHE A 168 24.28 -17.08 39.58
C PHE A 168 23.54 -18.43 39.35
N GLU A 169 23.29 -18.88 38.11
CA GLU A 169 22.53 -20.12 37.86
C GLU A 169 23.06 -20.91 36.65
N ARG A 170 23.87 -21.96 36.90
CA ARG A 170 24.42 -22.81 35.83
C ARG A 170 23.43 -23.83 35.23
N GLU A 171 22.34 -24.13 35.93
CA GLU A 171 21.38 -25.17 35.52
C GLU A 171 20.40 -24.70 34.43
N HIS A 172 20.24 -23.39 34.24
CA HIS A 172 19.27 -22.80 33.30
C HIS A 172 19.90 -22.03 32.12
N LEU A 173 21.19 -22.25 31.82
CA LEU A 173 21.95 -21.51 30.80
C LEU A 173 21.30 -21.49 29.41
N ILE A 174 20.66 -22.59 28.98
CA ILE A 174 20.02 -22.68 27.65
C ILE A 174 18.75 -21.84 27.60
N SER A 175 17.88 -21.95 28.62
CA SER A 175 16.64 -21.15 28.73
C SER A 175 16.95 -19.65 28.74
N MET A 176 18.07 -19.29 29.37
CA MET A 176 18.50 -17.90 29.51
C MET A 176 19.14 -17.34 28.25
N LEU A 177 19.86 -18.18 27.48
CA LEU A 177 20.35 -17.82 26.16
C LEU A 177 19.19 -17.49 25.21
N VAL A 178 18.14 -18.32 25.22
CA VAL A 178 16.93 -18.09 24.41
C VAL A 178 16.23 -16.81 24.82
N PHE A 179 16.10 -16.54 26.12
CA PHE A 179 15.52 -15.29 26.62
C PHE A 179 16.33 -14.06 26.18
N SER A 180 17.67 -14.11 26.28
CA SER A 180 18.55 -13.00 25.88
C SER A 180 18.47 -12.72 24.37
N ILE A 181 18.47 -13.76 23.54
CA ILE A 181 18.31 -13.63 22.08
C ILE A 181 16.93 -13.07 21.73
N ALA A 182 15.86 -13.55 22.39
CA ALA A 182 14.51 -13.05 22.19
C ALA A 182 14.35 -11.59 22.62
N PHE A 183 14.95 -11.21 23.76
CA PHE A 183 14.96 -9.83 24.26
C PHE A 183 15.75 -8.91 23.33
N PHE A 184 16.88 -9.36 22.80
CA PHE A 184 17.65 -8.61 21.81
C PHE A 184 16.85 -8.40 20.51
N ALA A 185 16.25 -9.47 19.98
CA ALA A 185 15.42 -9.39 18.77
C ALA A 185 14.20 -8.48 18.97
N PHE A 186 13.61 -8.49 20.17
CA PHE A 186 12.52 -7.61 20.56
C PHE A 186 12.93 -6.14 20.55
N VAL A 187 14.04 -5.83 21.20
CA VAL A 187 14.59 -4.47 21.26
C VAL A 187 14.94 -4.00 19.85
N GLU A 188 15.65 -4.81 19.06
CA GLU A 188 16.05 -4.45 17.69
C GLU A 188 14.84 -4.21 16.76
N ALA A 189 13.80 -5.04 16.87
CA ALA A 189 12.54 -4.84 16.14
C ALA A 189 11.84 -3.53 16.56
N GLY A 190 11.92 -3.14 17.83
CA GLY A 190 11.36 -1.89 18.35
C GLY A 190 12.03 -0.62 17.80
N PHE A 191 13.34 -0.67 17.51
CA PHE A 191 14.07 0.50 16.99
C PHE A 191 13.99 0.65 15.46
N ARG A 192 13.82 -0.44 14.70
CA ARG A 192 13.76 -0.38 13.22
C ARG A 192 12.41 0.06 12.63
N GLY A 193 11.34 0.23 13.42
CA GLY A 193 10.01 0.54 12.90
C GLY A 193 9.26 1.61 13.70
N ARG A 194 9.36 2.87 13.24
CA ARG A 194 8.51 4.06 13.54
C ARG A 194 7.46 3.86 14.66
N LEU A 195 7.67 4.57 15.77
CA LEU A 195 6.84 4.75 17.00
C LEU A 195 5.41 4.21 17.07
N VAL A 196 4.60 4.27 16.01
CA VAL A 196 3.24 3.67 15.96
C VAL A 196 3.29 2.14 16.06
N ASN A 197 4.35 1.51 15.54
CA ASN A 197 4.54 0.07 15.68
C ASN A 197 5.16 -0.34 17.00
N LEU A 198 5.64 0.60 17.82
CA LEU A 198 6.41 0.31 19.04
C LEU A 198 5.53 -0.30 20.14
N VAL A 199 4.28 0.16 20.27
CA VAL A 199 3.30 -0.43 21.20
C VAL A 199 2.89 -1.83 20.75
N SER A 200 2.67 -2.03 19.45
CA SER A 200 2.27 -3.32 18.90
C SER A 200 3.41 -4.34 18.96
N SER A 201 4.63 -3.96 18.57
CA SER A 201 5.82 -4.81 18.68
C SER A 201 6.15 -5.10 20.15
N ALA A 202 5.97 -4.12 21.04
CA ALA A 202 6.14 -4.31 22.48
C ALA A 202 5.20 -5.40 23.04
N ASN A 203 3.93 -5.31 22.68
CA ASN A 203 2.93 -6.27 23.13
C ASN A 203 3.16 -7.67 22.53
N ILE A 204 3.53 -7.74 21.24
CA ILE A 204 3.86 -9.01 20.58
C ILE A 204 5.06 -9.68 21.23
N GLY A 205 6.14 -8.94 21.49
CA GLY A 205 7.31 -9.53 22.13
C GLY A 205 7.07 -9.93 23.57
N LEU A 206 6.32 -9.13 24.34
CA LEU A 206 5.94 -9.51 25.70
C LEU A 206 5.05 -10.77 25.68
N ALA A 207 4.13 -10.87 24.73
CA ALA A 207 3.29 -12.06 24.55
C ALA A 207 4.11 -13.29 24.16
N VAL A 208 5.11 -13.15 23.27
CA VAL A 208 6.02 -14.25 22.90
C VAL A 208 6.84 -14.69 24.10
N VAL A 209 7.42 -13.75 24.85
CA VAL A 209 8.19 -14.06 26.08
C VAL A 209 7.30 -14.75 27.10
N ALA A 210 6.10 -14.23 27.37
CA ALA A 210 5.15 -14.83 28.29
C ALA A 210 4.72 -16.24 27.83
N THR A 211 4.50 -16.43 26.53
CA THR A 211 4.15 -17.74 25.94
C THR A 211 5.29 -18.74 26.13
N LEU A 212 6.53 -18.33 25.89
CA LEU A 212 7.70 -19.18 26.09
C LEU A 212 7.88 -19.57 27.57
N ILE A 213 7.69 -18.61 28.48
CA ILE A 213 7.73 -18.88 29.93
C ILE A 213 6.63 -19.88 30.32
N ILE A 214 5.39 -19.69 29.84
CA ILE A 214 4.27 -20.59 30.15
C ILE A 214 4.52 -21.99 29.60
N ILE A 215 4.98 -22.10 28.34
CA ILE A 215 5.28 -23.40 27.72
C ILE A 215 6.37 -24.15 28.50
N TYR A 216 7.39 -23.42 28.98
CA TYR A 216 8.48 -24.03 29.73
C TYR A 216 8.06 -24.44 31.15
N GLU A 217 7.48 -23.52 31.92
CA GLU A 217 7.10 -23.75 33.32
C GLU A 217 5.99 -24.79 33.44
N PHE A 218 4.99 -24.73 32.55
CA PHE A 218 3.78 -25.56 32.62
C PHE A 218 3.75 -26.68 31.58
N PHE A 219 4.89 -27.07 31.01
CA PHE A 219 4.99 -28.06 29.93
C PHE A 219 4.19 -29.34 30.23
N TRP A 220 4.40 -29.94 31.40
CA TRP A 220 3.72 -31.18 31.78
C TRP A 220 2.22 -30.99 32.00
N GLN A 221 1.80 -29.84 32.52
CA GLN A 221 0.38 -29.54 32.68
C GLN A 221 -0.32 -29.36 31.32
N LEU A 222 0.37 -28.74 30.34
CA LEU A 222 -0.11 -28.63 28.96
C LEU A 222 -0.23 -30.01 28.29
N VAL A 223 0.72 -30.91 28.51
CA VAL A 223 0.65 -32.30 28.00
C VAL A 223 -0.57 -33.03 28.60
N VAL A 224 -0.77 -32.94 29.91
CA VAL A 224 -1.93 -33.56 30.58
C VAL A 224 -3.24 -32.97 30.06
N ALA A 225 -3.32 -31.65 29.89
CA ALA A 225 -4.49 -30.99 29.32
C ALA A 225 -4.78 -31.44 27.88
N ALA A 226 -3.74 -31.57 27.04
CA ALA A 226 -3.88 -32.06 25.67
C ALA A 226 -4.39 -33.50 25.62
N VAL A 227 -3.84 -34.38 26.46
CA VAL A 227 -4.29 -35.79 26.56
C VAL A 227 -5.75 -35.85 27.04
N LEU A 228 -6.14 -35.02 28.01
CA LEU A 228 -7.54 -34.93 28.45
C LEU A 228 -8.48 -34.49 27.34
N VAL A 229 -8.11 -33.49 26.54
CA VAL A 229 -8.91 -33.03 25.40
C VAL A 229 -9.07 -34.13 24.35
N VAL A 230 -8.00 -34.83 24.01
CA VAL A 230 -8.05 -35.98 23.09
C VAL A 230 -8.93 -37.10 23.65
N GLY A 231 -8.79 -37.41 24.94
CA GLY A 231 -9.63 -38.41 25.61
C GLY A 231 -11.11 -38.04 25.58
N LEU A 232 -11.44 -36.77 25.84
CA LEU A 232 -12.81 -36.26 25.79
C LEU A 232 -13.38 -36.33 24.36
N TYR A 233 -12.55 -36.01 23.37
CA TYR A 233 -12.91 -36.09 21.96
C TYR A 233 -13.24 -37.53 21.54
N VAL A 234 -12.40 -38.50 21.89
CA VAL A 234 -12.64 -39.92 21.60
C VAL A 234 -13.89 -40.44 22.30
N LEU A 235 -14.12 -40.03 23.54
CA LEU A 235 -15.34 -40.41 24.28
C LEU A 235 -16.59 -39.85 23.61
N TRP A 236 -16.55 -38.58 23.17
CA TRP A 236 -17.65 -37.97 22.43
C TRP A 236 -17.93 -38.68 21.11
N ASP A 237 -16.88 -39.04 20.37
CA ASP A 237 -16.99 -39.76 19.10
C ASP A 237 -17.61 -41.16 19.30
N ASN A 238 -17.14 -41.92 20.28
CA ASN A 238 -17.71 -43.24 20.63
C ASN A 238 -19.19 -43.15 21.04
N VAL A 239 -19.57 -42.15 21.83
CA VAL A 239 -20.99 -41.96 22.21
C VAL A 239 -21.84 -41.58 21.00
N ARG A 240 -21.30 -40.82 20.06
CA ARG A 240 -21.97 -40.47 18.82
C ARG A 240 -22.16 -41.68 17.92
N GLU A 241 -21.17 -42.59 17.85
CA GLU A 241 -21.26 -43.83 17.10
C GLU A 241 -22.30 -44.80 17.68
N LEU A 242 -22.39 -44.92 19.01
CA LEU A 242 -23.39 -45.76 19.69
C LEU A 242 -24.84 -45.29 19.55
N ARG A 243 -25.04 -44.04 19.10
CA ARG A 243 -26.38 -43.43 18.91
C ARG A 243 -26.90 -43.57 17.47
N ARG A 244 -26.13 -44.19 16.57
CA ARG A 244 -26.58 -44.65 15.25
C ARG A 244 -26.97 -46.12 15.30
#